data_AF-A0A3N7EZD0-F1
#
_entry.id   AF-A0A3N7EZD0-F1
#
_cell.length_a   1.000
_cell.length_b   1.000
_cell.length_c   1.000
_cell.angle_alpha   90.00
_cell.angle_beta   90.00
_cell.angle_gamma   90.00
#
_symmetry.space_group_name_H-M   'P 1'
#
loop_
_entity.id
_entity.type
_entity.pdbx_description
1 polymer ?
#
loop_
_entity_poly.entity_id
_entity_poly.type
_entity_poly.pdbx_seq_one_letter_code
_entity_poly.pdbx_strand_id
1 'polypeptide(L)'
;MGGIIVGSGLSVSQNGTLSANAGTTQLNKLIYSRITYDAGGTYKGAEIWTANYDGSAQTKINVSLPSGIVFAENPSPKLSPNGTKIFFTAGPSSSYNPTMASVESLYSCNIDGSSVVKIIEGTTTSRIADLSAY
;
A
#
# COMPACT_ATOMS: atom_id res chain seq x y z
N MET A 1 -9.71 -19.38 46.21
CA MET A 1 -9.43 -19.83 44.83
C MET A 1 -9.28 -18.58 43.97
N GLY A 2 -8.08 -18.27 43.48
CA GLY A 2 -7.86 -17.15 42.56
C GLY A 2 -7.94 -17.66 41.12
N GLY A 3 -8.87 -17.13 40.32
CA GLY A 3 -8.97 -17.42 38.90
C GLY A 3 -8.06 -16.49 38.08
N ILE A 4 -7.64 -16.95 36.89
CA ILE A 4 -6.95 -16.11 35.92
C ILE A 4 -8.01 -15.45 35.04
N ILE A 5 -8.00 -14.11 34.98
CA ILE A 5 -8.80 -13.35 34.00
C ILE A 5 -7.93 -13.20 32.76
N VAL A 6 -8.37 -13.74 31.62
CA VAL A 6 -7.72 -13.54 30.34
C VAL A 6 -8.46 -12.47 29.53
N GLY A 7 -7.70 -11.53 28.96
CA GLY A 7 -8.24 -10.45 28.14
C GLY A 7 -8.68 -10.91 26.75
N SER A 8 -9.34 -10.03 26.02
CA SER A 8 -9.69 -10.25 24.62
C SER A 8 -8.46 -10.63 23.80
N GLY A 9 -8.56 -11.70 23.01
CA GLY A 9 -7.44 -12.22 22.20
C GLY A 9 -6.57 -13.27 22.90
N LEU A 10 -6.91 -13.68 24.12
CA LEU A 10 -6.27 -14.79 24.83
C LEU A 10 -7.27 -15.92 25.08
N SER A 11 -6.86 -17.17 24.92
CA SER A 11 -7.65 -18.34 25.31
C SER A 11 -6.85 -19.28 26.22
N VAL A 12 -7.58 -20.01 27.06
CA VAL A 12 -7.01 -21.03 27.96
C VAL A 12 -7.56 -22.38 27.52
N SER A 13 -6.67 -23.31 27.17
CA SER A 13 -7.06 -24.68 26.86
C SER A 13 -7.42 -25.46 28.12
N GLN A 14 -8.09 -26.60 27.96
CA GLN A 14 -8.50 -27.45 29.08
C GLN A 14 -7.32 -28.04 29.87
N ASN A 15 -6.12 -28.10 29.27
CA ASN A 15 -4.87 -28.49 29.92
C ASN A 15 -4.05 -27.30 30.46
N GLY A 16 -4.62 -26.08 30.49
CA GLY A 16 -4.01 -24.91 31.11
C GLY A 16 -3.01 -24.14 30.24
N THR A 17 -2.93 -24.45 28.94
CA THR A 17 -2.09 -23.67 28.01
C THR A 17 -2.77 -22.36 27.68
N LEU A 18 -2.06 -21.25 27.88
CA LEU A 18 -2.46 -19.93 27.40
C LEU A 18 -2.02 -19.78 25.94
N SER A 19 -2.93 -19.40 25.05
CA SER A 19 -2.60 -19.03 23.68
C SER A 19 -3.13 -17.65 23.33
N ALA A 20 -2.34 -16.90 22.53
CA ALA A 20 -2.79 -15.67 21.93
C ALA A 20 -3.48 -15.99 20.61
N ASN A 21 -4.76 -15.65 20.52
CA ASN A 21 -5.49 -15.65 19.27
C ASN A 21 -5.09 -14.38 18.50
N ALA A 22 -3.90 -14.41 17.90
CA ALA A 22 -3.36 -13.36 17.05
C ALA A 22 -4.07 -13.34 15.68
N GLY A 23 -5.40 -13.46 15.68
CA GLY A 23 -6.22 -13.49 14.49
C GLY A 23 -6.07 -12.17 13.74
N THR A 24 -5.20 -12.14 12.75
CA THR A 24 -5.17 -11.05 11.78
C THR A 24 -6.46 -11.14 11.00
N THR A 25 -7.33 -10.13 11.13
CA THR A 25 -8.52 -10.03 10.29
C THR A 25 -8.04 -9.80 8.86
N GLN A 26 -8.09 -10.85 8.05
CA GLN A 26 -7.78 -10.74 6.63
C GLN A 26 -8.90 -9.97 5.94
N LEU A 27 -8.57 -8.85 5.28
CA LEU A 27 -9.56 -7.95 4.69
C LEU A 27 -10.25 -8.52 3.44
N ASN A 28 -9.86 -9.71 2.98
CA ASN A 28 -10.23 -10.28 1.68
C ASN A 28 -9.91 -9.34 0.50
N LYS A 29 -8.82 -8.56 0.59
CA LYS A 29 -8.46 -7.59 -0.44
C LYS A 29 -7.00 -7.66 -0.83
N LEU A 30 -6.78 -7.52 -2.13
CA LEU A 30 -5.49 -7.19 -2.76
C LEU A 30 -5.46 -5.69 -3.05
N ILE A 31 -4.26 -5.12 -3.01
CA ILE A 31 -3.95 -3.83 -3.60
C ILE A 31 -2.86 -4.03 -4.64
N TYR A 32 -2.98 -3.37 -5.80
CA TYR A 32 -2.05 -3.55 -6.91
C TYR A 32 -1.94 -2.30 -7.77
N SER A 33 -0.85 -2.22 -8.51
CA SER A 33 -0.66 -1.24 -9.58
C SER A 33 -1.25 -1.74 -10.88
N ARG A 34 -1.99 -0.89 -11.58
CA ARG A 34 -2.36 -1.11 -12.99
C ARG A 34 -1.55 -0.15 -13.84
N ILE A 35 -0.65 -0.71 -14.65
CA ILE A 35 0.22 0.05 -15.54
C ILE A 35 -0.34 -0.03 -16.96
N THR A 36 -0.48 1.12 -17.63
CA THR A 36 -1.03 1.21 -18.98
C THR A 36 0.06 1.63 -19.96
N TYR A 37 0.11 0.94 -21.10
CA TYR A 37 0.93 1.28 -22.26
C TYR A 37 0.02 1.51 -23.47
N ASP A 38 0.45 2.33 -24.44
CA ASP A 38 -0.20 2.34 -25.75
C ASP A 38 0.23 1.16 -26.63
N ALA A 39 -0.38 1.07 -27.82
CA ALA A 39 -0.07 0.03 -28.80
C ALA A 39 1.41 0.05 -29.26
N GLY A 40 2.11 1.18 -29.11
CA GLY A 40 3.54 1.29 -29.40
C GLY A 40 4.45 0.92 -28.23
N GLY A 41 3.88 0.47 -27.09
CA GLY A 41 4.64 0.15 -25.88
C GLY A 41 5.07 1.38 -25.07
N THR A 42 4.54 2.57 -25.36
CA THR A 42 4.86 3.78 -24.60
C THR A 42 4.02 3.81 -23.33
N TYR A 43 4.67 4.00 -22.18
CA TYR A 43 3.98 4.16 -20.89
C TYR A 43 2.99 5.33 -20.92
N LYS A 44 1.77 5.10 -20.40
CA LYS A 44 0.68 6.08 -20.32
C LYS A 44 0.29 6.46 -18.90
N GLY A 45 0.75 5.70 -17.91
CA GLY A 45 0.44 5.97 -16.52
C GLY A 45 0.28 4.71 -15.68
N ALA A 46 0.33 4.93 -14.38
CA ALA A 46 0.03 3.94 -13.36
C ALA A 46 -1.19 4.38 -12.56
N GLU A 47 -1.93 3.40 -12.08
CA GLU A 47 -3.09 3.57 -11.21
C GLU A 47 -2.98 2.60 -10.04
N ILE A 48 -3.65 2.93 -8.94
CA ILE A 48 -3.77 2.05 -7.76
C ILE A 48 -5.18 1.46 -7.75
N TRP A 49 -5.26 0.15 -7.59
CA TRP A 49 -6.51 -0.60 -7.61
C TRP A 49 -6.58 -1.57 -6.44
N THR A 50 -7.81 -1.94 -6.05
CA THR A 50 -8.09 -3.06 -5.16
C THR A 50 -8.95 -4.11 -5.83
N ALA A 51 -8.85 -5.35 -5.38
CA ALA A 51 -9.74 -6.44 -5.77
C ALA A 51 -9.92 -7.40 -4.59
N ASN A 52 -10.92 -8.27 -4.66
CA ASN A 52 -10.99 -9.45 -3.82
C ASN A 52 -9.88 -10.45 -4.19
N TYR A 53 -9.58 -11.45 -3.34
CA TYR A 53 -8.54 -12.44 -3.64
C TYR A 53 -8.81 -13.30 -4.87
N ASP A 54 -10.07 -13.47 -5.24
CA ASP A 54 -10.50 -14.14 -6.47
C ASP A 54 -10.43 -13.23 -7.72
N GLY A 55 -9.97 -11.99 -7.57
CA GLY A 55 -9.88 -11.00 -8.64
C GLY A 55 -11.19 -10.28 -8.95
N SER A 56 -12.28 -10.58 -8.23
CA SER A 56 -13.56 -9.88 -8.36
C SER A 56 -13.55 -8.51 -7.69
N ALA A 57 -14.60 -7.72 -7.88
CA ALA A 57 -14.80 -6.40 -7.27
C ALA A 57 -13.63 -5.40 -7.49
N GLN A 58 -13.01 -5.44 -8.68
CA GLN A 58 -11.93 -4.52 -9.03
C GLN A 58 -12.40 -3.07 -8.96
N THR A 59 -11.72 -2.28 -8.14
CA THR A 59 -12.08 -0.88 -7.90
C THR A 59 -10.83 -0.01 -7.96
N LYS A 60 -10.88 1.05 -8.77
CA LYS A 60 -9.82 2.06 -8.83
C LYS A 60 -9.87 2.94 -7.58
N ILE A 61 -8.72 3.21 -6.99
CA ILE A 61 -8.58 4.21 -5.93
C ILE A 61 -8.19 5.55 -6.56
N ASN A 62 -9.06 6.55 -6.42
CA ASN A 62 -8.83 7.89 -6.96
C ASN A 62 -7.99 8.71 -5.98
N VAL A 63 -6.68 8.48 -6.00
CA VAL A 63 -5.73 9.21 -5.15
C VAL A 63 -5.64 10.67 -5.59
N SER A 64 -5.89 11.58 -4.66
CA SER A 64 -5.83 13.03 -4.90
C SER A 64 -4.39 13.55 -4.76
N LEU A 65 -3.55 13.28 -5.76
CA LEU A 65 -2.15 13.71 -5.76
C LEU A 65 -2.02 15.25 -5.81
N PRO A 66 -1.01 15.84 -5.15
CA PRO A 66 -0.69 17.25 -5.31
C PRO A 66 -0.38 17.60 -6.78
N SER A 67 -0.63 18.86 -7.15
CA SER A 67 -0.32 19.36 -8.49
C SER A 67 1.16 19.16 -8.84
N GLY A 68 1.43 18.70 -10.06
CA GLY A 68 2.79 18.40 -10.54
C GLY A 68 3.39 17.08 -10.05
N ILE A 69 2.68 16.33 -9.19
CA ILE A 69 3.09 15.00 -8.73
C ILE A 69 2.29 13.93 -9.49
N VAL A 70 2.99 12.90 -9.96
CA VAL A 70 2.43 11.73 -10.63
C VAL A 70 2.92 10.47 -9.95
N PHE A 71 2.17 9.37 -10.11
CA PHE A 71 2.67 8.06 -9.69
C PHE A 71 4.00 7.73 -10.38
N ALA A 72 4.86 7.02 -9.67
CA ALA A 72 6.00 6.35 -10.30
C ALA A 72 5.50 5.37 -11.37
N GLU A 73 6.40 4.94 -12.27
CA GLU A 73 6.08 3.92 -13.28
C GLU A 73 5.50 2.65 -12.64
N ASN A 74 6.09 2.27 -11.50
CA ASN A 74 5.61 1.19 -10.64
C ASN A 74 5.44 1.69 -9.19
N PRO A 75 4.26 2.24 -8.82
CA PRO A 75 4.05 2.88 -7.53
C PRO A 75 4.04 1.89 -6.34
N SER A 76 4.05 0.58 -6.61
CA SER A 76 4.20 -0.50 -5.61
C SER A 76 3.34 -0.33 -4.35
N PRO A 77 2.01 -0.16 -4.47
CA PRO A 77 1.16 0.21 -3.35
C PRO A 77 1.10 -0.89 -2.30
N LYS A 78 1.06 -0.51 -1.03
CA LYS A 78 0.88 -1.41 0.13
C LYS A 78 -0.17 -0.86 1.08
N LEU A 79 -0.91 -1.76 1.73
CA LEU A 79 -1.86 -1.42 2.79
C LEU A 79 -1.19 -1.44 4.15
N SER A 80 -1.61 -0.57 5.05
CA SER A 80 -1.34 -0.75 6.48
C SER A 80 -2.01 -2.04 7.00
N PRO A 81 -1.51 -2.65 8.08
CA PRO A 81 -2.09 -3.89 8.64
C PRO A 81 -3.59 -3.79 8.97
N ASN A 82 -4.04 -2.60 9.37
CA ASN A 82 -5.46 -2.32 9.65
C ASN A 82 -6.30 -1.93 8.42
N GLY A 83 -5.70 -1.89 7.22
CA GLY A 83 -6.39 -1.58 5.95
C GLY A 83 -6.81 -0.12 5.74
N THR A 84 -6.43 0.79 6.64
CA THR A 84 -6.91 2.19 6.60
C THR A 84 -6.04 3.12 5.78
N LYS A 85 -4.77 2.76 5.55
CA LYS A 85 -3.80 3.58 4.80
C LYS A 85 -3.21 2.81 3.64
N ILE A 86 -2.85 3.57 2.61
CA ILE A 86 -2.08 3.10 1.45
C ILE A 86 -0.74 3.81 1.47
N PHE A 87 0.34 3.09 1.15
CA PHE A 87 1.69 3.61 0.94
C PHE A 87 2.10 3.34 -0.50
N PHE A 88 2.69 4.32 -1.19
CA PHE A 88 3.05 4.20 -2.62
C PHE A 88 4.14 5.20 -3.01
N THR A 89 4.87 4.91 -4.09
CA THR A 89 5.85 5.85 -4.64
C THR A 89 5.23 6.79 -5.67
N ALA A 90 5.63 8.06 -5.60
CA ALA A 90 5.24 9.11 -6.55
C ALA A 90 6.35 10.17 -6.62
N GLY A 91 6.33 10.97 -7.68
CA GLY A 91 7.37 11.98 -7.92
C GLY A 91 6.93 13.07 -8.89
N PRO A 92 7.78 14.08 -9.13
CA PRO A 92 7.47 15.17 -10.04
C PRO A 92 7.28 14.66 -11.48
N SER A 93 6.26 15.17 -12.18
CA SER A 93 5.97 14.80 -13.59
C SER A 93 7.14 15.10 -14.54
N SER A 94 7.94 16.12 -14.23
CA SER A 94 9.13 16.52 -15.00
C SER A 94 10.31 15.57 -14.84
N SER A 95 10.30 14.70 -13.83
CA SER A 95 11.40 13.77 -13.52
C SER A 95 11.19 12.39 -14.15
N TYR A 96 10.15 12.22 -14.97
CA TYR A 96 9.89 10.97 -15.67
C TYR A 96 10.92 10.77 -16.80
N ASN A 97 11.95 9.98 -16.52
CA ASN A 97 12.96 9.58 -17.51
C ASN A 97 13.22 8.08 -17.39
N PRO A 98 12.97 7.27 -18.45
CA PRO A 98 13.15 5.82 -18.41
C PRO A 98 14.62 5.36 -18.29
N THR A 99 15.58 6.30 -18.29
CA THR A 99 17.03 6.01 -18.26
C THR A 99 17.73 6.44 -16.96
N MET A 100 17.05 7.08 -16.01
CA MET A 100 17.62 7.49 -14.71
C MET A 100 16.64 7.31 -13.55
N ALA A 101 17.19 7.25 -12.33
CA ALA A 101 16.44 7.24 -11.08
C ALA A 101 15.50 8.47 -11.01
N SER A 102 14.23 8.27 -11.30
CA SER A 102 13.15 9.18 -10.96
C SER A 102 13.25 9.53 -9.48
N VAL A 103 13.13 10.82 -9.13
CA VAL A 103 13.05 11.25 -7.72
C VAL A 103 11.72 10.77 -7.16
N GLU A 104 11.72 9.55 -6.68
CA GLU A 104 10.55 8.89 -6.11
C GLU A 104 10.56 9.09 -4.60
N SER A 105 9.54 9.79 -4.11
CA SER A 105 9.27 9.92 -2.69
C SER A 105 8.22 8.88 -2.28
N LEU A 106 8.23 8.51 -1.00
CA LEU A 106 7.18 7.69 -0.43
C LEU A 106 6.03 8.59 0.03
N TYR A 107 4.83 8.26 -0.41
CA TYR A 107 3.61 8.92 0.01
C TYR A 107 2.71 7.95 0.77
N SER A 108 1.84 8.51 1.59
CA SER A 108 0.71 7.78 2.17
C SER A 108 -0.59 8.52 1.95
N CYS A 109 -1.70 7.80 1.92
CA CYS A 109 -3.05 8.35 1.89
C CYS A 109 -4.02 7.43 2.64
N ASN A 110 -5.25 7.88 2.85
CA ASN A 110 -6.33 7.03 3.33
C ASN A 110 -6.74 6.03 2.24
N ILE A 111 -7.38 4.91 2.62
CA ILE A 111 -7.81 3.85 1.70
C ILE A 111 -8.77 4.34 0.58
N ASP A 112 -9.45 5.46 0.79
CA ASP A 112 -10.31 6.11 -0.21
C ASP A 112 -9.54 7.00 -1.20
N GLY A 113 -8.22 7.18 -1.01
CA GLY A 113 -7.36 8.03 -1.84
C GLY A 113 -7.22 9.47 -1.34
N SER A 114 -7.88 9.86 -0.25
CA SER A 114 -7.82 11.20 0.34
C SER A 114 -6.60 11.38 1.26
N SER A 115 -6.35 12.63 1.68
CA SER A 115 -5.32 12.98 2.68
C SER A 115 -3.91 12.51 2.30
N VAL A 116 -3.53 12.73 1.04
CA VAL A 116 -2.20 12.40 0.54
C VAL A 116 -1.15 13.23 1.27
N VAL A 117 -0.12 12.56 1.79
CA VAL A 117 1.02 13.19 2.45
C VAL A 117 2.30 12.49 2.02
N LYS A 118 3.34 13.29 1.72
CA LYS A 118 4.70 12.75 1.52
C LYS A 118 5.26 12.37 2.89
N ILE A 119 5.76 11.15 3.03
CA ILE A 119 6.30 10.64 4.30
C ILE A 119 7.82 10.39 4.25
N ILE A 120 8.40 10.12 3.08
CA ILE A 120 9.85 10.03 2.90
C ILE A 120 10.22 10.76 1.62
N GLU A 121 11.18 11.68 1.71
CA GLU A 121 11.71 12.41 0.56
C GLU A 121 12.62 11.49 -0.27
N GLY A 122 12.38 11.45 -1.57
CA GLY A 122 13.26 10.78 -2.53
C GLY A 122 14.49 11.64 -2.86
N THR A 123 15.55 11.00 -3.34
CA THR A 123 16.72 11.74 -3.85
C THR A 123 17.08 11.25 -5.25
N THR A 124 17.86 12.05 -5.98
CA THR A 124 18.39 11.65 -7.29
C THR A 124 19.47 10.57 -7.21
N THR A 125 19.99 10.30 -6.01
CA THR A 125 21.09 9.35 -5.77
C THR A 125 20.65 8.03 -5.15
N SER A 126 19.39 7.92 -4.70
CA SER A 126 18.84 6.71 -4.09
C SER A 126 17.36 6.56 -4.41
N ARG A 127 16.96 5.36 -4.87
CA ARG A 127 15.55 5.06 -5.17
C ARG A 127 14.89 4.34 -4.00
N ILE A 128 13.65 4.71 -3.70
CA ILE A 128 12.77 3.94 -2.79
C ILE A 128 12.19 2.80 -3.62
N ALA A 129 12.66 1.58 -3.38
CA ALA A 129 12.21 0.38 -4.08
C ALA A 129 11.66 -0.65 -3.10
N ASP A 130 10.78 -1.52 -3.60
CA ASP A 130 10.19 -2.67 -2.91
C ASP A 130 9.67 -2.36 -1.50
N LEU A 131 8.49 -1.76 -1.47
CA LEU A 131 7.77 -1.48 -0.23
C LEU A 131 7.28 -2.78 0.38
N SER A 132 7.67 -3.07 1.62
CA SER A 132 7.00 -4.09 2.45
C SER A 132 6.42 -3.41 3.69
N ALA A 133 5.14 -3.69 3.96
CA ALA A 133 4.50 -3.36 5.22
C ALA A 133 4.27 -4.70 5.95
N TYR A 134 4.77 -4.80 7.17
CA TYR A 134 4.62 -5.96 8.05
C TYR A 134 3.47 -5.74 9.05
#